data_AF-A0A955WIN9-F1
#
_entry.id   AF-A0A955WIN9-F1
#
_cell.length_a   1.000
_cell.length_b   1.000
_cell.length_c   1.000
_cell.angle_alpha   90.00
_cell.angle_beta   90.00
_cell.angle_gamma   90.00
#
_symmetry.space_group_name_H-M   'P 1'
#
loop_
_entity.id
_entity.type
_entity.pdbx_description
1 polymer ?
#
loop_
_entity_poly.entity_id
_entity_poly.type
_entity_poly.pdbx_seq_one_letter_code
_entity_poly.pdbx_strand_id
1 'polypeptide(L)'
;MSLPPPAYLAEVERVFVAQAGRGLLLSPADRELVARFARAGVPVGVVVEGIERAFAHDPPRRVRSLRYAEPAIEAAVAAWRWRQAGAGPVGPAPDAQVALVAAFAELLDRIAAGRRQGDAPQTAAVDRVWQAVDALRGRFAAGAEADPIAALMRLEDELT
;
A
#
# COMPACT_ATOMS: atom_id res chain seq x y z
N MET A 1 -27.68 4.70 -1.00
CA MET A 1 -26.75 3.57 -0.79
C MET A 1 -26.41 3.00 -2.16
N SER A 2 -25.21 3.25 -2.70
CA SER A 2 -24.87 2.78 -4.06
C SER A 2 -24.38 1.34 -4.00
N LEU A 3 -25.03 0.46 -4.77
CA LEU A 3 -24.60 -0.92 -4.95
C LEU A 3 -23.32 -0.97 -5.82
N PRO A 4 -22.47 -2.00 -5.65
CA PRO A 4 -21.33 -2.22 -6.54
C PRO A 4 -21.81 -2.41 -7.98
N PRO A 5 -20.98 -2.06 -8.98
CA PRO A 5 -21.29 -2.39 -10.38
C PRO A 5 -21.62 -3.88 -10.51
N PRO A 6 -22.65 -4.28 -11.30
CA PRO A 6 -23.06 -5.68 -11.42
C PRO A 6 -21.92 -6.63 -11.80
N ALA A 7 -20.99 -6.16 -12.65
CA ALA A 7 -19.81 -6.90 -13.05
C ALA A 7 -18.82 -7.17 -11.90
N TYR A 8 -18.70 -6.25 -10.95
CA TYR A 8 -17.80 -6.41 -9.79
C TYR A 8 -18.30 -7.53 -8.88
N LEU A 9 -19.59 -7.50 -8.54
CA LEU A 9 -20.20 -8.50 -7.66
C LEU A 9 -20.19 -9.88 -8.31
N ALA A 10 -20.54 -9.96 -9.60
CA ALA A 10 -20.56 -11.22 -10.34
C ALA A 10 -19.17 -11.88 -10.39
N GLU A 11 -18.11 -11.09 -10.56
CA GLU A 11 -16.75 -11.62 -10.61
C GLU A 11 -16.29 -12.15 -9.24
N VAL A 12 -16.56 -11.41 -8.17
CA VAL A 12 -16.24 -11.88 -6.81
C VAL A 12 -17.03 -13.14 -6.45
N GLU A 13 -18.33 -13.17 -6.78
CA GLU A 13 -19.18 -14.35 -6.56
C GLU A 13 -18.67 -15.57 -7.35
N ARG A 14 -18.30 -15.38 -8.62
CA ARG A 14 -17.74 -16.45 -9.47
C ARG A 14 -16.49 -17.07 -8.86
N VAL A 15 -15.53 -16.25 -8.42
CA VAL A 15 -14.28 -16.73 -7.82
C VAL A 15 -14.54 -17.41 -6.47
N PHE A 16 -15.36 -16.80 -5.62
CA PHE A 16 -15.67 -17.39 -4.31
C PHE A 16 -16.36 -18.74 -4.43
N VAL A 17 -17.36 -18.87 -5.33
CA VAL A 17 -18.05 -20.16 -5.60
C VAL A 17 -17.09 -21.21 -6.12
N ALA A 18 -16.15 -20.82 -7.00
CA ALA A 18 -15.16 -21.75 -7.55
C ALA A 18 -14.26 -22.33 -6.46
N GLN A 19 -13.87 -21.52 -5.47
CA GLN A 19 -12.99 -21.94 -4.36
C GLN A 19 -13.74 -22.66 -3.23
N ALA A 20 -14.92 -22.16 -2.84
CA ALA A 20 -15.70 -22.71 -1.73
C ALA A 20 -16.44 -24.03 -2.09
N GLY A 21 -16.56 -24.34 -3.37
CA GLY A 21 -17.25 -25.53 -3.88
C GLY A 21 -18.74 -25.31 -4.18
N ARG A 22 -19.43 -26.39 -4.59
CA ARG A 22 -20.76 -26.33 -5.25
C ARG A 22 -21.83 -25.54 -4.47
N GLY A 23 -22.34 -24.48 -5.09
CA GLY A 23 -23.72 -24.00 -4.91
C GLY A 23 -23.96 -22.87 -3.91
N LEU A 24 -22.91 -22.19 -3.42
CA LEU A 24 -23.08 -21.10 -2.45
C LEU A 24 -23.00 -19.73 -3.13
N LEU A 25 -24.15 -19.17 -3.49
CA LEU A 25 -24.26 -17.75 -3.79
C LEU A 25 -23.83 -16.92 -2.58
N LEU A 26 -23.36 -15.69 -2.82
CA LEU A 26 -23.02 -14.78 -1.73
C LEU A 26 -24.27 -14.47 -0.91
N SER A 27 -24.18 -14.67 0.40
CA SER A 27 -25.24 -14.26 1.34
C SER A 27 -25.44 -12.74 1.29
N PRO A 28 -26.59 -12.21 1.74
CA PRO A 28 -26.80 -10.75 1.81
C PRO A 28 -25.70 -10.01 2.58
N ALA A 29 -25.17 -10.62 3.64
CA ALA A 29 -24.07 -10.05 4.42
C ALA A 29 -22.75 -10.03 3.63
N ASP A 30 -22.46 -11.08 2.87
CA ASP A 30 -21.27 -11.13 2.02
C ASP A 30 -21.38 -10.14 0.85
N ARG A 31 -22.58 -9.93 0.31
CA ARG A 31 -22.83 -8.91 -0.73
C ARG A 31 -22.55 -7.49 -0.21
N GLU A 32 -22.93 -7.19 1.02
CA GLU A 32 -22.61 -5.91 1.66
C GLU A 32 -21.09 -5.76 1.90
N LEU A 33 -20.42 -6.84 2.28
CA LEU A 33 -18.95 -6.88 2.38
C LEU A 33 -18.28 -6.54 1.04
N VAL A 34 -18.73 -7.14 -0.06
CA VAL A 34 -18.24 -6.80 -1.42
C VAL A 34 -18.56 -5.35 -1.79
N ALA A 35 -19.76 -4.87 -1.47
CA ALA A 35 -20.17 -3.49 -1.69
C ALA A 35 -19.29 -2.48 -0.93
N ARG A 36 -18.79 -2.85 0.26
CA ARG A 36 -17.84 -2.04 1.03
C ARG A 36 -16.53 -1.83 0.27
N PHE A 37 -15.94 -2.88 -0.27
CA PHE A 37 -14.70 -2.78 -1.05
C PHE A 37 -14.88 -2.00 -2.34
N ALA A 38 -15.96 -2.25 -3.09
CA ALA A 38 -16.26 -1.50 -4.30
C ALA A 38 -16.46 0.00 -4.03
N ARG A 39 -17.19 0.37 -2.97
CA ARG A 39 -17.36 1.78 -2.56
C ARG A 39 -16.05 2.43 -2.12
N ALA A 40 -15.13 1.65 -1.55
CA ALA A 40 -13.80 2.11 -1.19
C ALA A 40 -12.84 2.22 -2.39
N GLY A 41 -13.32 1.99 -3.62
CA GLY A 41 -12.52 2.10 -4.84
C GLY A 41 -11.51 0.97 -5.02
N VAL A 42 -11.64 -0.13 -4.30
CA VAL A 42 -10.73 -1.27 -4.39
C VAL A 42 -10.96 -2.01 -5.72
N PRO A 43 -9.95 -2.21 -6.57
CA PRO A 43 -10.09 -2.96 -7.81
C PRO A 43 -10.51 -4.41 -7.55
N VAL A 44 -11.39 -4.95 -8.42
CA VAL A 44 -11.92 -6.31 -8.26
C VAL A 44 -10.81 -7.37 -8.21
N GLY A 45 -9.73 -7.19 -8.97
CA GLY A 45 -8.58 -8.09 -8.96
C GLY A 45 -7.87 -8.20 -7.61
N VAL A 46 -7.87 -7.13 -6.80
CA VAL A 46 -7.27 -7.14 -5.45
C VAL A 46 -8.14 -7.97 -4.49
N VAL A 47 -9.45 -7.89 -4.63
CA VAL A 47 -10.39 -8.71 -3.84
C VAL A 47 -10.26 -10.18 -4.25
N VAL A 48 -10.18 -10.47 -5.54
CA VAL A 48 -9.95 -11.82 -6.08
C VAL A 48 -8.63 -12.40 -5.57
N GLU A 49 -7.53 -11.64 -5.61
CA GLU A 49 -6.23 -12.03 -5.05
C GLU A 49 -6.34 -12.43 -3.58
N GLY A 50 -7.08 -11.64 -2.78
CA GLY A 50 -7.35 -11.95 -1.37
C GLY A 50 -8.12 -13.25 -1.16
N ILE A 51 -9.14 -13.50 -2.00
CA ILE A 51 -9.92 -14.74 -1.97
C ILE A 51 -9.01 -15.93 -2.29
N GLU A 52 -8.28 -15.88 -3.40
CA GLU A 52 -7.40 -16.98 -3.82
C GLU A 52 -6.35 -17.29 -2.75
N ARG A 53 -5.76 -16.26 -2.12
CA ARG A 53 -4.82 -16.44 -1.00
C ARG A 53 -5.44 -17.11 0.21
N ALA A 54 -6.68 -16.76 0.56
CA ALA A 54 -7.38 -17.37 1.69
C ALA A 54 -7.57 -18.88 1.50
N PHE A 55 -7.78 -19.33 0.26
CA PHE A 55 -7.99 -20.74 -0.06
C PHE A 55 -6.70 -21.50 -0.44
N ALA A 56 -5.56 -20.82 -0.52
CA ALA A 56 -4.29 -21.44 -0.92
C ALA A 56 -3.73 -22.43 0.12
N HIS A 57 -4.06 -22.28 1.41
CA HIS A 57 -3.51 -23.11 2.49
C HIS A 57 -4.61 -23.76 3.31
N ASP A 58 -4.75 -25.08 3.16
CA ASP A 58 -5.64 -25.99 3.90
C ASP A 58 -6.94 -25.34 4.41
N PRO A 59 -7.84 -24.90 3.50
CA PRO A 59 -9.09 -24.29 3.92
C PRO A 59 -9.92 -25.30 4.71
N PRO A 60 -10.70 -24.85 5.70
CA PRO A 60 -11.61 -25.74 6.41
C PRO A 60 -12.52 -26.44 5.41
N ARG A 61 -12.83 -27.71 5.68
CA ARG A 61 -13.60 -28.63 4.82
C ARG A 61 -14.86 -28.04 4.17
N ARG A 62 -15.43 -26.98 4.76
CA ARG A 62 -16.55 -26.22 4.20
C ARG A 62 -16.50 -24.75 4.63
N VAL A 63 -16.19 -23.87 3.69
CA VAL A 63 -16.32 -22.42 3.84
C VAL A 63 -17.72 -22.00 3.38
N ARG A 64 -18.46 -21.26 4.22
CA ARG A 64 -19.85 -20.85 3.93
C ARG A 64 -20.07 -19.36 3.73
N SER A 65 -19.05 -18.54 3.94
CA SER A 65 -19.14 -17.08 3.89
C SER A 65 -17.82 -16.48 3.44
N LEU A 66 -17.92 -15.37 2.71
CA LEU A 66 -16.78 -14.58 2.25
C LEU A 66 -15.98 -13.98 3.42
N ARG A 67 -16.58 -13.87 4.61
CA ARG A 67 -15.89 -13.46 5.84
C ARG A 67 -14.66 -14.32 6.17
N TYR A 68 -14.63 -15.58 5.73
CA TYR A 68 -13.44 -16.41 5.84
C TYR A 68 -12.23 -15.79 5.12
N ALA A 69 -12.46 -15.21 3.94
CA ALA A 69 -11.42 -14.57 3.13
C ALA A 69 -11.18 -13.10 3.51
N GLU A 70 -12.03 -12.48 4.35
CA GLU A 70 -11.94 -11.06 4.69
C GLU A 70 -10.55 -10.63 5.21
N PRO A 71 -9.88 -11.37 6.13
CA PRO A 71 -8.53 -10.99 6.57
C PRO A 71 -7.49 -10.98 5.43
N ALA A 72 -7.58 -11.95 4.51
CA ALA A 72 -6.67 -12.03 3.37
C ALA A 72 -6.96 -10.95 2.31
N ILE A 73 -8.24 -10.59 2.13
CA ILE A 73 -8.66 -9.47 1.29
C ILE A 73 -8.14 -8.15 1.86
N GLU A 74 -8.32 -7.90 3.16
CA GLU A 74 -7.82 -6.68 3.80
C GLU A 74 -6.29 -6.58 3.69
N ALA A 75 -5.56 -7.69 3.82
CA ALA A 75 -4.11 -7.73 3.59
C ALA A 75 -3.72 -7.40 2.14
N ALA A 76 -4.44 -7.95 1.15
CA ALA A 76 -4.23 -7.61 -0.27
C ALA A 76 -4.54 -6.13 -0.55
N VAL A 77 -5.61 -5.58 0.04
CA VAL A 77 -5.98 -4.16 -0.05
C VAL A 77 -4.90 -3.28 0.57
N ALA A 78 -4.38 -3.63 1.75
CA ALA A 78 -3.29 -2.89 2.38
C ALA A 78 -2.03 -2.89 1.50
N ALA A 79 -1.65 -4.04 0.94
CA ALA A 79 -0.51 -4.14 0.03
C ALA A 79 -0.72 -3.35 -1.28
N TRP A 80 -1.94 -3.31 -1.81
CA TRP A 80 -2.29 -2.50 -2.98
C TRP A 80 -2.25 -1.01 -2.68
N ARG A 81 -2.75 -0.58 -1.52
CA ARG A 81 -2.66 0.83 -1.06
C ARG A 81 -1.22 1.25 -0.85
N TRP A 82 -0.40 0.39 -0.24
CA TRP A 82 1.04 0.64 -0.06
C TRP A 82 1.75 0.80 -1.41
N ARG A 83 1.48 -0.11 -2.35
CA ARG A 83 2.02 -0.02 -3.72
C ARG A 83 1.62 1.28 -4.40
N GLN A 84 0.37 1.74 -4.28
CA GLN A 84 -0.04 3.02 -4.85
C GLN A 84 0.58 4.24 -4.16
N ALA A 85 0.78 4.18 -2.84
CA ALA A 85 1.46 5.24 -2.10
C ALA A 85 2.94 5.38 -2.50
N GLY A 86 3.56 4.28 -2.98
CA GLY A 86 4.93 4.27 -3.52
C GLY A 86 5.03 4.26 -5.05
N ALA A 87 3.91 4.17 -5.79
CA ALA A 87 3.90 4.06 -7.25
C ALA A 87 3.71 5.44 -7.91
N GLY A 88 4.81 6.19 -7.98
CA GLY A 88 5.19 6.76 -9.27
C GLY A 88 5.44 5.62 -10.28
N PRO A 89 5.47 5.90 -11.60
CA PRO A 89 5.53 4.84 -12.61
C PRO A 89 6.82 4.03 -12.44
N VAL A 90 6.66 2.73 -12.19
CA VAL A 90 7.73 1.73 -11.91
C VAL A 90 8.43 1.99 -10.56
N GLY A 91 8.02 1.25 -9.54
CA GLY A 91 8.74 1.22 -8.27
C GLY A 91 10.19 0.74 -8.48
N PRO A 92 11.16 1.27 -7.72
CA PRO A 92 12.57 0.91 -7.86
C PRO A 92 12.76 -0.60 -7.72
N ALA A 93 13.71 -1.15 -8.49
CA ALA A 93 14.13 -2.55 -8.38
C ALA A 93 14.43 -2.93 -6.91
N PRO A 94 14.31 -4.21 -6.52
CA PRO A 94 14.49 -4.65 -5.13
C PRO A 94 15.76 -4.10 -4.46
N ASP A 95 16.87 -4.02 -5.22
CA ASP A 95 18.14 -3.49 -4.72
C ASP A 95 18.07 -1.98 -4.42
N ALA A 96 17.31 -1.22 -5.20
CA ALA A 96 17.08 0.20 -4.97
C ALA A 96 16.10 0.46 -3.81
N GLN A 97 15.19 -0.47 -3.50
CA GLN A 97 14.39 -0.41 -2.27
C GLN A 97 15.24 -0.68 -1.03
N VAL A 98 16.14 -1.67 -1.09
CA VAL A 98 17.09 -1.95 0.00
C VAL A 98 18.02 -0.76 0.24
N ALA A 99 18.54 -0.16 -0.82
CA ALA A 99 19.37 1.03 -0.74
C ALA A 99 18.62 2.24 -0.16
N LEU A 100 17.36 2.45 -0.55
CA LEU A 100 16.52 3.53 -0.01
C LEU A 100 16.26 3.36 1.49
N VAL A 101 15.97 2.13 1.93
CA VAL A 101 15.78 1.81 3.35
C VAL A 101 17.07 2.04 4.15
N ALA A 102 18.23 1.66 3.60
CA ALA A 102 19.53 1.90 4.23
C ALA A 102 19.84 3.40 4.35
N ALA A 103 19.64 4.16 3.27
CA ALA A 103 19.85 5.61 3.26
C ALA A 103 18.92 6.33 4.24
N PHE A 104 17.66 5.89 4.34
CA PHE A 104 16.70 6.45 5.29
C PHE A 104 17.09 6.13 6.75
N ALA A 105 17.53 4.90 7.03
CA ALA A 105 18.02 4.53 8.35
C ALA A 105 19.25 5.36 8.76
N GLU A 106 20.17 5.60 7.84
CA GLU A 106 21.36 6.41 8.11
C GLU A 106 21.02 7.89 8.37
N LEU A 107 20.06 8.46 7.64
CA LEU A 107 19.55 9.80 7.90
C LEU A 107 18.93 9.90 9.30
N LEU A 108 18.15 8.90 9.71
CA LEU A 108 17.57 8.85 11.05
C LEU A 108 18.63 8.71 12.15
N ASP A 109 19.67 7.91 11.93
CA ASP A 109 20.79 7.76 12.86
C ASP A 109 21.58 9.06 13.02
N ARG A 110 21.74 9.81 11.93
CA ARG A 110 22.41 11.12 11.93
C ARG A 110 21.57 12.17 12.68
N ILE A 111 20.26 12.18 12.50
CA ILE A 111 19.32 12.99 13.30
C ILE A 111 19.40 12.61 14.79
N ALA A 112 19.48 11.31 15.10
CA ALA A 112 19.65 10.84 16.47
C ALA A 112 21.01 11.21 17.07
N ALA A 113 22.08 11.21 16.28
CA ALA A 113 23.42 11.65 16.70
C ALA A 113 23.48 13.17 16.95
N GLY A 114 22.89 13.98 16.06
CA GLY A 114 22.77 15.44 16.27
C GLY A 114 21.97 15.80 17.52
N ARG A 115 20.96 14.99 17.89
CA ARG A 115 20.23 15.12 19.17
C ARG A 115 21.11 14.86 20.40
N ARG A 116 22.15 14.03 20.29
CA ARG A 116 23.08 13.74 21.40
C ARG A 116 24.15 14.83 21.59
N GLN A 117 24.44 15.61 20.55
CA GLN A 117 25.49 16.63 20.57
C GLN A 117 25.01 18.04 20.98
N GLY A 118 23.71 18.32 20.98
CA GLY A 118 23.14 19.47 21.70
C GLY A 118 23.27 20.86 21.04
N ASP A 119 23.59 20.96 19.74
CA ASP A 119 24.06 22.22 19.12
C ASP A 119 23.02 23.05 18.32
N ALA A 120 21.71 22.77 18.38
CA ALA A 120 20.70 23.66 17.78
C ALA A 120 19.34 23.60 18.50
N PRO A 121 18.55 24.70 18.54
CA PRO A 121 17.17 24.62 19.00
C PRO A 121 16.42 23.63 18.10
N GLN A 122 15.91 22.59 18.75
CA GLN A 122 15.44 21.34 18.17
C GLN A 122 14.39 21.52 17.04
N THR A 123 13.66 22.63 17.05
CA THR A 123 12.70 23.04 16.04
C THR A 123 13.35 23.45 14.72
N ALA A 124 14.43 24.24 14.72
CA ALA A 124 14.99 24.78 13.48
C ALA A 124 15.62 23.70 12.58
N ALA A 125 16.24 22.67 13.18
CA ALA A 125 16.78 21.54 12.42
C ALA A 125 15.68 20.64 11.86
N VAL A 126 14.64 20.39 12.66
CA VAL A 126 13.45 19.61 12.25
C VAL A 126 12.67 20.34 11.15
N ASP A 127 12.54 21.66 11.24
CA ASP A 127 11.85 22.49 10.24
C ASP A 127 12.59 22.48 8.91
N ARG A 128 13.92 22.51 8.89
CA ARG A 128 14.72 22.39 7.66
C ARG A 128 14.57 21.03 7.00
N VAL A 129 14.55 19.95 7.79
CA VAL A 129 14.32 18.59 7.26
C VAL A 129 12.92 18.48 6.68
N TRP A 130 11.90 19.03 7.35
CA TRP A 130 10.54 19.04 6.81
C TRP A 130 10.42 19.86 5.53
N GLN A 131 11.07 21.01 5.45
CA GLN A 131 11.12 21.83 4.23
C GLN A 131 11.80 21.08 3.08
N ALA A 132 12.89 20.37 3.35
CA ALA A 132 13.60 19.57 2.35
C ALA A 132 12.74 18.40 1.83
N VAL A 133 12.03 17.71 2.72
CA VAL A 133 11.08 16.65 2.37
C VAL A 133 9.88 17.20 1.57
N ASP A 134 9.35 18.37 1.94
CA ASP A 134 8.26 19.03 1.21
C ASP A 134 8.68 19.48 -0.18
N ALA A 135 9.87 20.05 -0.33
CA ALA A 135 10.42 20.44 -1.62
C ALA A 135 10.65 19.22 -2.53
N LEU A 136 11.12 18.10 -1.97
CA LEU A 136 11.28 16.85 -2.70
C LEU A 136 9.92 16.28 -3.16
N ARG A 137 8.93 16.26 -2.26
CA ARG A 137 7.54 15.86 -2.56
C ARG A 137 6.91 16.71 -3.67
N GLY A 138 7.13 18.02 -3.66
CA GLY A 138 6.63 18.93 -4.71
C GLY A 138 7.22 18.66 -6.09
N ARG A 139 8.52 18.30 -6.16
CA ARG A 139 9.22 18.00 -7.43
C ARG A 139 8.71 16.72 -8.10
N PHE A 140 8.46 15.67 -7.32
CA PHE A 140 7.86 14.44 -7.86
C PHE A 140 6.40 14.65 -8.28
N ALA A 141 5.62 15.41 -7.52
CA ALA A 141 4.23 15.73 -7.87
C ALA A 141 4.11 16.54 -9.17
N ALA A 142 5.11 17.38 -9.48
CA ALA A 142 5.18 18.14 -10.72
C ALA A 142 5.69 17.32 -11.93
N GLY A 143 6.08 16.05 -11.74
CA GLY A 143 6.66 15.23 -12.80
C GLY A 143 8.00 15.75 -13.33
N ALA A 144 8.65 16.66 -12.60
CA ALA A 144 9.87 17.34 -13.03
C ALA A 144 11.12 16.46 -12.87
N GLU A 145 11.01 15.34 -12.14
CA GLU A 145 12.14 14.49 -11.82
C GLU A 145 11.75 13.00 -11.86
N ALA A 146 12.37 12.26 -12.77
CA ALA A 146 12.08 10.84 -13.03
C ALA A 146 12.98 9.89 -12.23
N ASP A 147 14.12 10.37 -11.71
CA ASP A 147 15.09 9.58 -10.97
C ASP A 147 15.15 10.00 -9.50
N PRO A 148 14.56 9.20 -8.59
CA PRO A 148 14.54 9.55 -7.19
C PRO A 148 15.88 9.44 -6.46
N ILE A 149 16.86 8.73 -7.03
CA ILE A 149 18.20 8.60 -6.44
C ILE A 149 19.00 9.87 -6.72
N ALA A 150 18.97 10.37 -7.95
CA ALA A 150 19.63 11.62 -8.32
C ALA A 150 19.06 12.84 -7.57
N ALA A 151 17.75 12.82 -7.25
CA ALA A 151 17.10 13.86 -6.45
C ALA A 151 17.60 13.87 -5.00
N LEU A 152 17.81 12.68 -4.42
CA LEU A 152 18.25 12.52 -3.04
C LEU A 152 19.73 12.95 -2.87
N MET A 153 20.59 12.58 -3.82
CA MET A 153 22.02 12.97 -3.76
C MET A 153 22.21 14.49 -3.89
N ARG A 154 21.39 15.17 -4.71
CA ARG A 154 21.44 16.64 -4.79
C ARG A 154 20.95 17.33 -3.53
N LEU A 155 19.96 16.74 -2.87
CA LEU A 155 19.48 17.25 -1.58
C LEU A 155 20.57 17.12 -0.49
N GLU A 156 21.41 16.09 -0.56
CA GLU A 156 22.57 15.91 0.31
C GLU A 156 23.63 17.01 0.09
N ASP A 157 23.91 17.35 -1.18
CA ASP A 157 24.82 18.44 -1.54
C ASP A 157 24.29 19.83 -1.13
N GLU A 158 22.97 20.05 -1.17
CA GLU A 158 22.34 21.34 -0.80
C GLU A 158 22.23 21.58 0.72
N LEU A 159 22.34 20.52 1.52
CA LEU A 159 22.20 20.56 2.98
C LEU A 159 23.55 20.56 3.73
N THR A 160 24.67 20.52 3.00
CA THR A 160 26.04 20.63 3.51
C THR A 160 26.53 22.08 3.46
#